data_AF-A0A1H7CPD5-F1
#
_entry.id   AF-A0A1H7CPD5-F1
#
_cell.length_a   1.000
_cell.length_b   1.000
_cell.length_c   1.000
_cell.angle_alpha   90.00
_cell.angle_beta   90.00
_cell.angle_gamma   90.00
#
_symmetry.space_group_name_H-M   'P 1'
#
loop_
_entity.id
_entity.type
_entity.pdbx_description
1 polymer ?
#
loop_
_entity_poly.entity_id
_entity_poly.type
_entity_poly.pdbx_seq_one_letter_code
_entity_poly.pdbx_strand_id
1 'polypeptide(L)'
;MIRHTQSRAFPVRTAEFAGVALRRFSVPVGACVYVLLDHSQGGKTFVVDVQPSTRAAAFVLQAEWGEPLASLEGLISDPLTGEIGAYEVLVGRPNQAPQRLTLAAADVFWWEGELFCRKARAKELRGLARARSRVAPARTRAA
;
A
#
# COMPACT_ATOMS: atom_id res chain seq x y z
N MET A 1 21.90 5.45 12.39
CA MET A 1 21.66 6.09 11.08
C MET A 1 20.16 6.05 10.82
N ILE A 2 19.44 7.14 11.11
CA ILE A 2 18.00 7.22 10.93
C ILE A 2 17.76 7.62 9.48
N ARG A 3 17.28 6.68 8.64
CA ARG A 3 16.82 7.01 7.29
C ARG A 3 15.52 7.78 7.46
N HIS A 4 15.57 9.10 7.24
CA HIS A 4 14.37 9.91 7.09
C HIS A 4 13.63 9.42 5.84
N THR A 5 12.65 8.55 6.02
CA THR A 5 11.67 8.24 4.97
C THR A 5 10.84 9.51 4.82
N GLN A 6 11.19 10.36 3.84
CA GLN A 6 10.37 11.52 3.49
C GLN A 6 9.02 10.99 2.98
N SER A 7 7.97 11.09 3.81
CA SER A 7 6.61 11.04 3.31
C SER A 7 6.40 12.26 2.41
N ARG A 8 6.12 12.01 1.14
CA ARG A 8 5.69 13.06 0.22
C ARG A 8 4.17 13.02 0.23
N ALA A 9 3.54 13.95 0.95
CA ALA A 9 2.13 14.23 0.76
C ALA A 9 1.93 14.71 -0.69
N PHE A 10 1.11 13.99 -1.46
CA PHE A 10 0.80 14.36 -2.84
C PHE A 10 -0.32 15.41 -2.85
N PRO A 11 -0.30 16.39 -3.77
CA PRO A 11 -1.32 17.45 -3.78
C PRO A 11 -2.71 16.85 -4.02
N VAL A 12 -3.60 17.01 -3.04
CA VAL A 12 -4.99 16.57 -3.10
C VAL A 12 -5.86 17.72 -3.61
N ARG A 13 -6.68 17.46 -4.63
CA ARG A 13 -7.77 18.38 -5.04
C ARG A 13 -9.09 17.82 -4.56
N THR A 14 -9.79 18.59 -3.73
CA THR A 14 -11.13 18.24 -3.25
C THR A 14 -12.18 18.90 -4.14
N ALA A 15 -13.18 18.13 -4.57
CA ALA A 15 -14.36 18.63 -5.26
C ALA A 15 -15.60 18.02 -4.61
N GLU A 16 -16.69 18.78 -4.51
CA GLU A 16 -17.98 18.28 -4.05
C GLU A 16 -18.92 18.07 -5.23
N PHE A 17 -19.52 16.90 -5.32
CA PHE A 17 -20.57 16.59 -6.29
C PHE A 17 -21.76 15.96 -5.57
N ALA A 18 -22.95 16.55 -5.69
CA ALA A 18 -24.16 16.06 -5.03
C ALA A 18 -24.01 15.83 -3.50
N GLY A 19 -23.24 16.69 -2.83
CA GLY A 19 -22.98 16.59 -1.38
C GLY A 19 -21.89 15.58 -0.99
N VAL A 20 -21.21 14.99 -1.98
CA VAL A 20 -20.14 14.02 -1.77
C VAL A 20 -18.77 14.68 -1.97
N ALA A 21 -17.92 14.63 -0.95
CA ALA A 21 -16.52 15.07 -1.06
C ALA A 21 -15.67 14.00 -1.75
N LEU A 22 -15.23 14.31 -2.97
CA LEU A 22 -14.33 13.50 -3.77
C LEU A 22 -12.93 14.11 -3.74
N ARG A 23 -11.92 13.27 -3.54
CA ARG A 23 -10.52 13.69 -3.51
C ARG A 23 -9.78 13.09 -4.68
N ARG A 24 -9.16 13.94 -5.50
CA ARG A 24 -8.32 13.51 -6.62
C ARG A 24 -6.85 13.74 -6.28
N PHE A 25 -6.03 12.71 -6.47
CA PHE A 25 -4.59 12.77 -6.23
C PHE A 25 -3.85 11.79 -7.13
N SER A 26 -2.54 12.03 -7.32
CA SER A 26 -1.68 11.18 -8.15
C SER A 26 -0.72 10.39 -7.27
N VAL A 27 -0.64 9.08 -7.51
CA VAL A 27 0.16 8.14 -6.72
C VAL A 27 1.11 7.40 -7.66
N PRO A 28 2.44 7.51 -7.47
CA PRO A 28 3.37 6.67 -8.20
C PRO A 28 3.34 5.25 -7.63
N VAL A 29 3.16 4.24 -8.47
CA VAL A 29 3.19 2.82 -8.09
C VAL A 29 3.94 2.07 -9.17
N GLY A 30 5.06 1.45 -8.81
CA GLY A 30 5.94 0.78 -9.77
C GLY A 30 6.37 1.73 -10.88
N ALA A 31 6.17 1.34 -12.13
CA ALA A 31 6.51 2.12 -13.33
C ALA A 31 5.37 3.04 -13.82
N CYS A 32 4.34 3.27 -13.01
CA CYS A 32 3.18 4.07 -13.38
C CYS A 32 2.91 5.16 -12.35
N VAL A 33 2.25 6.23 -12.79
CA VAL A 33 1.57 7.19 -11.92
C VAL A 33 0.08 7.01 -12.15
N TYR A 34 -0.62 6.61 -11.10
CA TYR A 34 -2.07 6.44 -11.10
C TYR A 34 -2.71 7.74 -10.64
N VAL A 35 -3.73 8.19 -11.37
CA VAL A 35 -4.61 9.27 -10.91
C VAL A 35 -5.81 8.62 -10.27
N LEU A 36 -5.95 8.82 -8.96
CA LEU A 36 -7.00 8.21 -8.16
C LEU A 36 -8.09 9.22 -7.83
N LEU A 37 -9.32 8.71 -7.69
CA LEU A 37 -10.46 9.42 -7.14
C LEU A 37 -10.94 8.65 -5.91
N ASP A 38 -10.80 9.26 -4.74
CA ASP A 38 -11.23 8.68 -3.48
C ASP A 38 -12.58 9.28 -3.03
N HIS A 39 -13.51 8.38 -2.73
CA HIS A 39 -14.79 8.69 -2.14
C HIS A 39 -14.74 8.35 -0.64
N SER A 40 -14.17 9.28 0.13
CA SER A 40 -13.87 9.07 1.55
C SER A 40 -15.07 8.70 2.45
N GLN A 41 -16.31 9.10 2.10
CA GLN A 41 -17.51 8.68 2.85
C GLN A 41 -18.00 7.29 2.45
N GLY A 42 -17.85 6.89 1.19
CA GLY A 42 -18.25 5.57 0.70
C GLY A 42 -17.18 4.49 0.85
N GLY A 43 -15.97 4.85 1.27
CA GLY A 43 -14.85 3.91 1.45
C GLY A 43 -14.38 3.26 0.14
N LYS A 44 -14.58 3.93 -0.99
CA LYS A 44 -14.23 3.43 -2.32
C LYS A 44 -13.22 4.33 -3.00
N THR A 45 -12.30 3.73 -3.74
CA THR A 45 -11.28 4.46 -4.50
C THR A 45 -11.25 3.92 -5.93
N PHE A 46 -11.14 4.83 -6.89
CA PHE A 46 -11.21 4.52 -8.32
C PHE A 46 -9.95 4.98 -9.04
N VAL A 47 -9.51 4.20 -10.02
CA VAL A 47 -8.48 4.62 -10.99
C VAL A 47 -9.18 5.43 -12.09
N VAL A 48 -8.74 6.67 -12.29
CA VAL A 48 -9.28 7.57 -13.33
C VAL A 48 -8.36 7.64 -14.55
N ASP A 49 -7.06 7.55 -14.33
CA ASP A 49 -6.05 7.61 -15.38
C ASP A 49 -4.79 6.87 -14.93
N VAL A 50 -4.04 6.34 -15.88
CA VAL A 50 -2.77 5.64 -15.65
C VAL A 50 -1.74 6.17 -16.63
N GLN A 51 -0.71 6.80 -16.11
CA GLN A 51 0.36 7.40 -16.90
C GLN A 51 1.65 6.61 -16.71
N PRO A 52 2.35 6.21 -17.77
CA PRO A 52 3.66 5.58 -17.64
C PRO A 52 4.64 6.57 -17.00
N SER A 53 5.49 6.08 -16.11
CA SER A 53 6.51 6.85 -15.42
C SER A 53 7.86 6.16 -15.56
N THR A 54 8.87 6.93 -15.96
CA THR A 54 10.27 6.48 -15.97
C THR A 54 10.89 6.46 -14.57
N ARG A 55 10.18 7.02 -13.58
CA ARG A 55 10.60 7.00 -12.17
C ARG A 55 9.82 5.95 -11.43
N ALA A 56 10.49 4.84 -11.12
CA ALA A 56 10.03 3.92 -10.10
C ALA A 56 10.11 4.62 -8.74
N ALA A 57 8.96 4.89 -8.14
CA ALA A 57 8.91 5.35 -6.76
C ALA A 57 8.14 4.31 -5.93
N ALA A 58 8.80 3.82 -4.89
CA ALA A 58 8.17 2.93 -3.93
C ALA A 58 7.21 3.77 -3.08
N PHE A 59 5.92 3.58 -3.29
CA PHE A 59 4.90 4.18 -2.45
C PHE A 59 4.74 3.32 -1.18
N VAL A 60 4.70 3.96 -0.01
CA VAL A 60 4.78 3.22 1.26
C VAL A 60 3.38 3.01 1.82
N LEU A 61 3.04 1.75 2.09
CA LEU A 61 1.91 1.40 2.93
C LEU A 61 2.31 1.59 4.40
N GLN A 62 1.56 2.40 5.12
CA GLN A 62 1.76 2.67 6.54
C GLN A 62 0.70 1.96 7.38
N ALA A 63 0.99 1.65 8.64
CA ALA A 63 -0.05 1.33 9.60
C ALA A 63 -0.86 2.60 9.92
N GLU A 64 -2.10 2.46 10.39
CA GLU A 64 -2.92 3.60 10.84
C GLU A 64 -2.23 4.51 11.91
N TRP A 65 -1.19 4.02 12.59
CA TRP A 65 -0.36 4.78 13.54
C TRP A 65 0.95 5.33 12.94
N GLY A 66 1.12 5.26 11.61
CA GLY A 66 2.26 5.83 10.87
C GLY A 66 3.51 4.95 10.70
N GLU A 67 3.52 3.72 11.24
CA GLU A 67 4.67 2.81 11.03
C GLU A 67 4.69 2.28 9.58
N PRO A 68 5.80 2.37 8.83
CA PRO A 68 5.88 1.80 7.49
C PRO A 68 5.82 0.27 7.55
N LEU A 69 4.99 -0.35 6.71
CA LEU A 69 4.74 -1.80 6.72
C LEU A 69 5.23 -2.49 5.45
N ALA A 70 5.00 -1.88 4.29
CA ALA A 70 5.26 -2.50 2.98
C ALA A 70 5.45 -1.43 1.89
N SER A 71 6.03 -1.83 0.77
CA SER A 71 6.01 -1.05 -0.46
C SER A 71 4.81 -1.46 -1.32
N LEU A 72 4.08 -0.50 -1.88
CA LEU A 72 3.01 -0.72 -2.83
C LEU A 72 3.61 -0.91 -4.22
N GLU A 73 3.29 -2.04 -4.85
CA GLU A 73 3.83 -2.47 -6.15
C GLU A 73 2.78 -2.42 -7.26
N GLY A 74 1.50 -2.55 -6.91
CA GLY A 74 0.41 -2.61 -7.89
C GLY A 74 -0.96 -2.34 -7.29
N LEU A 75 -1.90 -1.98 -8.16
CA LEU A 75 -3.31 -1.78 -7.87
C LEU A 75 -4.13 -2.76 -8.71
N ILE A 76 -5.08 -3.46 -8.09
CA ILE A 76 -6.00 -4.36 -8.77
C ILE A 76 -7.37 -3.69 -8.78
N SER A 77 -7.75 -3.19 -9.95
CA SER A 77 -9.03 -2.54 -10.17
C SER A 77 -9.93 -3.35 -11.08
N ASP A 78 -11.24 -3.20 -10.88
CA ASP A 78 -12.24 -3.69 -11.82
C ASP A 78 -12.10 -2.96 -13.16
N PRO A 79 -12.05 -3.68 -14.30
CA PRO A 79 -11.75 -3.07 -15.61
C PRO A 79 -12.91 -2.24 -16.18
N LEU A 80 -14.13 -2.41 -15.68
CA LEU A 80 -15.32 -1.69 -16.16
C LEU A 80 -15.55 -0.40 -15.37
N THR A 81 -15.36 -0.46 -14.06
CA THR A 81 -15.66 0.63 -13.13
C THR A 81 -14.43 1.42 -12.70
N GLY A 82 -13.24 0.82 -12.82
CA GLY A 82 -12.00 1.37 -12.24
C GLY A 82 -11.93 1.27 -10.71
N GLU A 83 -12.93 0.66 -10.04
CA GLU A 83 -12.93 0.51 -8.58
C GLU A 83 -11.78 -0.38 -8.13
N ILE A 84 -10.96 0.10 -7.20
CA ILE A 84 -9.85 -0.68 -6.64
C ILE A 84 -10.41 -1.69 -5.64
N GLY A 85 -10.30 -2.97 -5.97
CA GLY A 85 -10.69 -4.07 -5.09
C GLY A 85 -9.55 -4.56 -4.20
N ALA A 86 -8.30 -4.42 -4.65
CA ALA A 86 -7.14 -4.88 -3.91
C ALA A 86 -5.84 -4.16 -4.27
N TYR A 87 -4.83 -4.32 -3.41
CA TYR A 87 -3.51 -3.69 -3.48
C TYR A 87 -2.43 -4.77 -3.41
N GLU A 88 -1.47 -4.72 -4.34
CA GLU A 88 -0.30 -5.59 -4.31
C GLU A 88 0.84 -4.91 -3.58
N VAL A 89 1.35 -5.56 -2.53
CA VAL A 89 2.39 -5.00 -1.66
C VAL A 89 3.55 -5.95 -1.50
N LEU A 90 4.74 -5.40 -1.29
CA LEU A 90 5.97 -6.11 -1.00
C LEU A 90 6.36 -5.87 0.46
N VAL A 91 6.32 -6.94 1.26
CA VAL A 91 6.69 -6.90 2.68
C VAL A 91 8.14 -7.37 2.82
N GLY A 92 8.99 -6.49 3.35
CA GLY A 92 10.35 -6.85 3.72
C GLY A 92 10.37 -7.85 4.87
N ARG A 93 11.25 -8.86 4.80
CA ARG A 93 11.41 -9.86 5.85
C ARG A 93 12.86 -9.95 6.32
N PRO A 94 13.12 -10.10 7.63
CA PRO A 94 14.48 -10.27 8.14
C PRO A 94 15.06 -11.59 7.62
N ASN A 95 16.22 -11.51 6.97
CA ASN A 95 16.97 -12.67 6.45
C ASN A 95 16.19 -13.55 5.47
N GLN A 96 15.16 -13.01 4.82
CA GLN A 96 14.37 -13.71 3.80
C GLN A 96 14.13 -12.78 2.62
N ALA A 97 13.83 -13.37 1.45
CA ALA A 97 13.37 -12.59 0.31
C ALA A 97 12.08 -11.82 0.69
N PRO A 98 11.89 -10.59 0.18
CA PRO A 98 10.64 -9.87 0.35
C PRO A 98 9.46 -10.71 -0.15
N GLN A 99 8.36 -10.72 0.61
CA GLN A 99 7.17 -11.46 0.23
C GLN A 99 6.13 -10.53 -0.39
N ARG A 100 5.64 -10.89 -1.59
CA ARG A 100 4.49 -10.23 -2.21
C ARG A 100 3.20 -10.72 -1.55
N LEU A 101 2.30 -9.79 -1.24
CA LEU A 101 0.98 -10.04 -0.69
C LEU A 101 -0.06 -9.20 -1.42
N THR A 102 -1.29 -9.69 -1.43
CA THR A 102 -2.47 -8.94 -1.87
C THR A 102 -3.28 -8.54 -0.65
N LEU A 103 -3.66 -7.27 -0.56
CA LEU A 103 -4.50 -6.71 0.49
C LEU A 103 -5.85 -6.32 -0.09
N ALA A 104 -6.94 -6.68 0.57
CA ALA A 104 -8.27 -6.25 0.15
C ALA A 104 -8.41 -4.74 0.38
N ALA A 105 -9.19 -4.06 -0.46
CA ALA A 105 -9.44 -2.63 -0.31
C ALA A 105 -10.08 -2.29 1.04
N ALA A 106 -10.88 -3.20 1.60
CA ALA A 106 -11.47 -3.04 2.93
C ALA A 106 -10.43 -2.94 4.07
N ASP A 107 -9.23 -3.50 3.88
CA ASP A 107 -8.16 -3.52 4.89
C ASP A 107 -7.31 -2.25 4.89
N VAL A 108 -7.52 -1.37 3.92
CA VAL A 108 -6.75 -0.14 3.74
C VAL A 108 -7.66 1.06 3.58
N PHE A 109 -7.09 2.26 3.70
CA PHE A 109 -7.78 3.50 3.43
C PHE A 109 -6.80 4.58 3.01
N TRP A 110 -7.28 5.53 2.22
CA TRP A 110 -6.52 6.70 1.81
C TRP A 110 -6.78 7.88 2.75
N TRP A 111 -5.73 8.61 3.09
CA TRP A 111 -5.83 9.85 3.86
C TRP A 111 -4.73 10.81 3.41
N GLU A 112 -5.10 12.02 2.99
CA GLU A 112 -4.16 13.05 2.50
C GLU A 112 -3.16 12.55 1.43
N GLY A 113 -3.63 11.66 0.55
CA GLY A 113 -2.82 11.07 -0.53
C GLY A 113 -1.82 10.01 -0.06
N GLU A 114 -1.89 9.58 1.20
CA GLU A 114 -1.15 8.46 1.78
C GLU A 114 -2.05 7.23 1.96
N LEU A 115 -1.45 6.03 1.89
CA LEU A 115 -2.17 4.77 2.07
C LEU A 115 -1.87 4.16 3.43
N PHE A 116 -2.93 3.92 4.19
CA PHE A 116 -2.87 3.37 5.52
C PHE A 116 -3.54 1.99 5.57
N CYS A 117 -3.00 1.11 6.39
CA CYS A 117 -3.52 -0.20 6.71
C CYS A 117 -4.24 -0.16 8.05
N ARG A 118 -5.46 -0.70 8.10
CA ARG A 118 -6.27 -0.77 9.31
C ARG A 118 -5.61 -1.66 10.37
N LYS A 119 -5.88 -1.36 11.65
CA LYS A 119 -5.26 -1.98 12.82
C LYS A 119 -5.05 -3.49 12.77
N ALA A 120 -6.10 -4.24 12.44
CA ALA A 120 -6.07 -5.70 12.46
C ALA A 120 -5.05 -6.22 11.45
N ARG A 121 -5.17 -5.79 10.19
CA ARG A 121 -4.27 -6.18 9.11
C ARG A 121 -2.86 -5.64 9.30
N ALA A 122 -2.71 -4.43 9.84
CA ALA A 122 -1.41 -3.84 10.14
C ALA A 122 -0.61 -4.68 11.16
N LYS A 123 -1.27 -5.23 12.19
CA LYS A 123 -0.62 -6.12 13.16
C LYS A 123 -0.12 -7.42 12.53
N GLU A 124 -0.88 -7.99 11.60
CA GLU A 124 -0.50 -9.21 10.88
C GLU A 124 0.75 -8.95 10.02
N LEU A 125 0.72 -7.89 9.21
CA LEU A 125 1.86 -7.48 8.37
C LEU A 125 3.11 -7.20 9.22
N ARG A 126 2.95 -6.52 10.36
CA ARG A 126 4.02 -6.28 11.31
C ARG A 126 4.58 -7.58 11.89
N GLY A 127 3.71 -8.56 12.17
CA GLY A 127 4.11 -9.90 12.59
C GLY A 127 4.98 -10.59 11.54
N LEU A 128 4.60 -10.50 10.27
CA LEU A 128 5.38 -11.06 9.16
C LEU A 128 6.74 -10.37 8.99
N ALA A 129 6.79 -9.04 9.10
CA ALA A 129 8.02 -8.27 9.02
C ALA A 129 8.97 -8.48 10.22
N ARG A 130 8.47 -9.03 11.33
CA ARG A 130 9.26 -9.31 12.55
C ARG A 130 9.51 -10.78 12.81
N ALA A 131 8.83 -11.67 12.10
CA ALA A 131 8.99 -13.11 12.25
C ALA A 131 10.43 -13.49 11.93
N ARG A 132 11.24 -13.74 12.97
CA ARG A 132 12.55 -14.36 12.79
C ARG A 132 12.31 -15.75 12.22
N SER A 133 13.03 -16.09 11.17
CA SER A 133 13.07 -17.44 10.62
C SER A 133 13.37 -18.41 11.76
N ARG A 134 12.37 -19.15 12.25
CA ARG A 134 12.56 -20.33 13.10
C ARG A 134 13.08 -21.45 12.20
N VAL A 135 14.27 -21.27 11.64
CA VAL A 135 15.02 -22.40 11.11
C VAL A 135 15.52 -23.13 12.35
N ALA A 136 14.80 -24.18 12.74
CA ALA A 136 15.35 -25.14 13.68
C ALA A 136 16.68 -25.62 13.09
N PRO A 137 17.79 -25.63 13.85
CA PRO A 137 19.03 -26.16 13.34
C PRO A 137 18.75 -27.59 12.87
N ALA A 138 19.09 -27.87 11.61
CA ALA A 138 19.04 -29.22 11.08
C ALA A 138 19.83 -30.10 12.06
N ARG A 139 19.15 -31.05 12.70
CA ARG A 139 19.81 -32.09 13.47
C ARG A 139 20.67 -32.87 12.48
N THR A 140 21.95 -32.54 12.41
CA THR A 140 22.96 -33.37 11.76
C THR A 140 22.94 -34.71 12.49
N ARG A 141 22.24 -35.71 11.92
CA ARG A 141 22.46 -37.10 12.29
C ARG A 141 23.82 -37.47 11.70
N ALA A 142 24.83 -37.50 12.56
CA ALA A 142 26.02 -38.29 12.29
C ALA A 142 25.59 -39.76 12.29
N ALA A 143 25.83 -40.45 11.19
CA ALA A 143 25.88 -41.90 11.06
C ALA A 143 27.18 -42.21 10.30
#